data_AF-A0A957YFP5-F1
#
_entry.id   AF-A0A957YFP5-F1
#
_cell.length_a   1.000
_cell.length_b   1.000
_cell.length_c   1.000
_cell.angle_alpha   90.00
_cell.angle_beta   90.00
_cell.angle_gamma   90.00
#
_symmetry.space_group_name_H-M   'P 1'
#
loop_
_entity.id
_entity.type
_entity.pdbx_description
1 polymer ?
#
loop_
_entity_poly.entity_id
_entity_poly.type
_entity_poly.pdbx_seq_one_letter_code
_entity_poly.pdbx_strand_id
1 'polypeptide(L)'
;MPLRQFFLATIRRKMFFSFSIVVILVVVLAAATSFQLGLVRNLSRQITPASLRLAALQEYALALSDFEGNFDRLFVIGGHQFEEAVQKNLETMNDALVRARENVDSSTEADFNELTSVTRKLTNEVSNLLNLDLTQLSSREANETAISIFDKVDTARQLEKELAQVTSTELQNSALDQDALVSSVIVQTISIGGVVILIVVVASMLVTGSIATPLSRLNQAAQQVEQGNLNVEVPVTTRDEVGQLAQTFNSMAGQLRNILETLEQQVKERTRGLAILNTINDQLAGILDIDQLLDAVVNQVRDNFSYYHVHVYTFDQAKEKLVVVAGTGWAGATMKANRHSIDTNAKSLVARAVRNATVVSIANVHQENDWLPNPLLPDTKSEIAVPIILEGQAMGVLDVQEDKIDAFDGVSIDLLKSVADQVAVGLRNAQQFEQVQSALAELQTIQKHYLEQSWDKSSLSRFTSAHADVRLADETTESTPVLTLPVEFRQVTIGSLELEASNPQRVWSDDEMALINAVLDQVVQAAENLRLFEETRERAGRERLIGQISDKLRRVPDIETLMKVGVEELSRALRSKRTFIQLGMSSKPNDNATELASHPAVDVSHSQARNGMITTNGHQSVAKNGSGE
;
A
#
# COMPACT_ATOMS: atom_id res chain seq x y z
N MET A 1 10.04 -45.31 -31.11
CA MET A 1 10.60 -44.76 -29.86
C MET A 1 10.08 -45.61 -28.70
N PRO A 2 10.92 -46.23 -27.87
CA PRO A 2 10.46 -47.00 -26.71
C PRO A 2 9.77 -46.08 -25.69
N LEU A 3 8.70 -46.57 -25.03
CA LEU A 3 7.86 -45.82 -24.07
C LEU A 3 8.69 -45.03 -23.03
N ARG A 4 9.81 -45.56 -22.56
CA ARG A 4 10.71 -44.87 -21.61
C ARG A 4 11.32 -43.58 -22.16
N GLN A 5 11.64 -43.53 -23.44
CA GLN A 5 12.20 -42.31 -24.04
C GLN A 5 11.12 -41.24 -24.22
N PHE A 6 9.85 -41.62 -24.43
CA PHE A 6 8.75 -40.66 -24.56
C PHE A 6 8.59 -39.80 -23.30
N PHE A 7 8.70 -40.40 -22.11
CA PHE A 7 8.57 -39.67 -20.84
C PHE A 7 9.70 -38.66 -20.58
N LEU A 8 10.87 -38.87 -21.18
CA LEU A 8 12.04 -37.98 -21.06
C LEU A 8 12.09 -36.91 -22.16
N ALA A 9 11.19 -36.96 -23.15
CA ALA A 9 11.17 -36.01 -24.24
C ALA A 9 10.48 -34.70 -23.84
N THR A 10 10.87 -33.61 -24.51
CA THR A 10 10.21 -32.31 -24.39
C THR A 10 8.73 -32.37 -24.78
N ILE A 11 7.91 -31.45 -24.26
CA ILE A 11 6.48 -31.33 -24.62
C ILE A 11 6.32 -31.28 -26.14
N ARG A 12 7.15 -30.48 -26.81
CA ARG A 12 7.15 -30.35 -28.28
C ARG A 12 7.37 -31.70 -28.97
N ARG A 13 8.34 -32.51 -28.50
CA ARG A 13 8.60 -33.84 -29.07
C ARG A 13 7.46 -34.82 -28.78
N LYS A 14 6.87 -34.78 -27.59
CA LYS A 14 5.72 -35.62 -27.23
C LYS A 14 4.51 -35.34 -28.13
N MET A 15 4.15 -34.06 -28.29
CA MET A 15 3.07 -33.59 -29.17
C MET A 15 3.34 -33.95 -30.64
N PHE A 16 4.57 -33.73 -31.12
CA PHE A 16 4.93 -34.09 -32.49
C PHE A 16 4.83 -35.61 -32.72
N PHE A 17 5.29 -36.42 -31.76
CA PHE A 17 5.25 -37.87 -31.87
C PHE A 17 3.81 -38.41 -31.85
N SER A 18 2.95 -37.93 -30.95
CA SER A 18 1.54 -38.34 -30.91
C SER A 18 0.80 -37.94 -32.19
N PHE A 19 0.99 -36.72 -32.69
CA PHE A 19 0.38 -36.26 -33.94
C PHE A 19 0.91 -37.03 -35.15
N SER A 20 2.22 -37.31 -35.21
CA SER A 20 2.83 -38.11 -36.27
C SER A 20 2.26 -39.53 -36.31
N ILE A 21 2.01 -40.14 -35.15
CA ILE A 21 1.34 -41.46 -35.08
C ILE A 21 -0.05 -41.38 -35.71
N VAL A 22 -0.86 -40.36 -35.36
CA VAL A 22 -2.20 -40.20 -35.93
C VAL A 22 -2.14 -40.03 -37.44
N VAL A 23 -1.25 -39.18 -37.95
CA VAL A 23 -1.07 -38.97 -39.40
C VAL A 23 -0.66 -40.27 -40.11
N ILE A 24 0.31 -41.01 -39.55
CA ILE A 24 0.74 -42.29 -40.11
C ILE A 24 -0.41 -43.30 -40.12
N LEU A 25 -1.20 -43.39 -39.04
CA LEU A 25 -2.35 -44.28 -38.97
C LEU A 25 -3.42 -43.92 -40.01
N VAL A 26 -3.68 -42.64 -40.23
CA VAL A 26 -4.61 -42.17 -41.27
C VAL A 26 -4.10 -42.54 -42.66
N VAL A 27 -2.80 -42.37 -42.94
CA VAL A 27 -2.20 -42.75 -44.22
C VAL A 27 -2.25 -44.27 -44.43
N VAL A 28 -1.95 -45.06 -43.39
CA VAL A 28 -2.03 -46.53 -43.45
C VAL A 28 -3.47 -46.98 -43.68
N LEU A 29 -4.45 -46.37 -43.00
CA LEU A 29 -5.86 -46.66 -43.20
C LEU A 29 -6.30 -46.32 -44.64
N ALA A 30 -5.90 -45.16 -45.16
CA ALA A 30 -6.20 -44.74 -46.53
C ALA A 30 -5.54 -45.67 -47.58
N ALA A 31 -4.30 -46.12 -47.34
CA ALA A 31 -3.63 -47.07 -48.21
C ALA A 31 -4.31 -48.46 -48.18
N ALA A 32 -4.70 -48.93 -46.99
CA ALA A 32 -5.41 -50.19 -46.82
C ALA A 32 -6.78 -50.17 -47.50
N THR A 33 -7.57 -49.12 -47.31
CA THR A 33 -8.88 -48.97 -47.96
C THR A 33 -8.74 -48.84 -49.48
N SER A 34 -7.73 -48.13 -49.98
CA SER A 34 -7.43 -48.04 -51.41
C SER A 34 -7.08 -49.41 -52.01
N PHE A 35 -6.25 -50.20 -51.32
CA PHE A 35 -5.91 -51.57 -51.73
C PHE A 35 -7.13 -52.49 -51.75
N GLN A 36 -7.96 -52.45 -50.70
CA GLN A 36 -9.19 -53.24 -50.60
C GLN A 36 -10.20 -52.89 -51.70
N LEU A 37 -10.38 -51.59 -52.00
CA LEU A 37 -11.24 -51.15 -53.10
C LEU A 37 -10.72 -51.67 -54.45
N GLY A 38 -9.39 -51.77 -54.61
CA GLY A 38 -8.75 -52.40 -55.76
C GLY A 38 -9.13 -53.87 -55.93
N LEU A 39 -9.15 -54.65 -54.84
CA LEU A 39 -9.56 -56.06 -54.86
C LEU A 39 -11.01 -56.23 -55.32
N VAL A 40 -11.94 -55.46 -54.74
CA VAL A 40 -13.37 -55.50 -55.11
C VAL A 40 -13.56 -55.09 -56.58
N ARG A 41 -12.86 -54.03 -57.02
CA ARG A 41 -12.92 -53.57 -58.41
C ARG A 41 -12.40 -54.61 -59.40
N ASN A 42 -11.37 -55.37 -59.04
CA ASN A 42 -10.83 -56.41 -59.91
C ASN A 42 -11.83 -57.54 -60.15
N LEU A 43 -12.52 -57.99 -59.09
CA LEU A 43 -13.54 -59.02 -59.21
C LEU A 43 -14.77 -58.52 -59.98
N SER A 44 -15.18 -57.27 -59.75
CA SER A 44 -16.27 -56.64 -60.51
C SER A 44 -15.98 -56.61 -62.02
N ARG A 45 -14.73 -56.43 -62.44
CA ARG A 45 -14.33 -56.50 -63.86
C ARG A 45 -14.47 -57.89 -64.48
N GLN A 46 -14.45 -58.96 -63.68
CA GLN A 46 -14.62 -60.34 -64.18
C GLN A 46 -16.10 -60.72 -64.32
N ILE A 47 -16.97 -60.20 -63.45
CA ILE A 47 -18.40 -60.54 -63.44
C ILE A 47 -19.17 -59.86 -64.60
N THR A 48 -18.85 -58.61 -64.93
CA THR A 48 -19.60 -57.86 -65.96
C THR A 48 -19.57 -58.53 -67.35
N PRO A 49 -18.41 -58.96 -67.90
CA PRO A 49 -18.35 -59.66 -69.18
C PRO A 49 -19.16 -60.96 -69.21
N ALA A 50 -19.05 -61.80 -68.18
CA ALA A 50 -19.77 -63.08 -68.10
C ALA A 50 -21.30 -62.86 -68.05
N SER A 51 -21.76 -61.82 -67.34
CA SER A 51 -23.18 -61.48 -67.26
C SER A 51 -23.76 -61.02 -68.61
N LEU A 52 -22.99 -60.25 -69.38
CA LEU A 52 -23.36 -59.82 -70.72
C LEU A 52 -23.37 -61.00 -71.71
N ARG A 53 -22.39 -61.92 -71.60
CA ARG A 53 -22.33 -63.15 -72.40
C ARG A 53 -23.55 -64.04 -72.17
N LEU A 54 -23.95 -64.26 -70.91
CA LEU A 54 -25.14 -65.06 -70.59
C LEU A 54 -26.41 -64.45 -71.17
N ALA A 55 -26.58 -63.13 -71.07
CA ALA A 55 -27.73 -62.44 -71.64
C ALA A 55 -27.81 -62.61 -73.16
N ALA A 56 -26.67 -62.53 -73.86
CA ALA A 56 -26.59 -62.75 -75.30
C ALA A 56 -26.88 -64.21 -75.71
N LEU A 57 -26.42 -65.20 -74.93
CA LEU A 57 -26.76 -66.61 -75.17
C LEU A 57 -28.25 -66.90 -74.97
N GLN A 58 -28.87 -66.30 -73.94
CA GLN A 58 -30.32 -66.40 -73.73
C GLN A 58 -31.12 -65.80 -74.89
N GLU A 59 -30.66 -64.68 -75.44
CA GLU A 59 -31.25 -64.05 -76.62
C GLU A 59 -31.11 -64.95 -77.86
N TYR A 60 -29.94 -65.58 -78.07
CA TYR A 60 -29.74 -66.57 -79.12
C TYR A 60 -30.68 -67.77 -78.96
N ALA A 61 -30.83 -68.31 -77.74
CA ALA A 61 -31.70 -69.44 -77.45
C ALA A 61 -33.17 -69.15 -77.78
N LEU A 62 -33.65 -67.94 -77.42
CA LEU A 62 -34.98 -67.46 -77.77
C LEU A 62 -35.15 -67.36 -79.29
N ALA A 63 -34.19 -66.74 -79.99
CA ALA A 63 -34.24 -66.60 -81.44
C ALA A 63 -34.17 -67.95 -82.18
N LEU A 64 -33.40 -68.92 -81.66
CA LEU A 64 -33.34 -70.29 -82.19
C LEU A 64 -34.67 -71.03 -82.00
N SER A 65 -35.32 -70.86 -80.84
CA SER A 65 -36.65 -71.44 -80.57
C SER A 65 -37.72 -70.81 -81.49
N ASP A 66 -37.68 -69.49 -81.68
CA ASP A 66 -38.58 -68.79 -82.60
C ASP A 66 -38.30 -69.18 -84.05
N PHE A 67 -37.04 -69.39 -84.42
CA PHE A 67 -36.65 -69.92 -85.73
C PHE A 67 -37.30 -71.28 -85.97
N GLU A 68 -37.14 -72.23 -85.05
CA GLU A 68 -37.71 -73.58 -85.19
C GLU A 68 -39.23 -73.53 -85.39
N GLY A 69 -39.94 -72.76 -84.56
CA GLY A 69 -41.40 -72.65 -84.66
C GLY A 69 -41.88 -71.97 -85.94
N ASN A 70 -41.15 -70.97 -86.45
CA ASN A 70 -41.50 -70.31 -87.71
C ASN A 70 -41.07 -71.13 -88.94
N PHE A 71 -39.97 -71.86 -88.86
CA PHE A 71 -39.49 -72.75 -89.91
C PHE A 71 -40.44 -73.94 -90.09
N ASP A 72 -40.92 -74.54 -88.99
CA ASP A 72 -41.94 -75.59 -89.03
C ASP A 72 -43.22 -75.10 -89.73
N ARG A 73 -43.71 -73.90 -89.37
CA ARG A 73 -44.87 -73.28 -90.03
C ARG A 73 -44.63 -72.94 -91.49
N LEU A 74 -43.45 -72.45 -91.83
CA LEU A 74 -43.06 -72.17 -93.22
C LEU A 74 -43.09 -73.47 -94.05
N PHE A 75 -42.59 -74.57 -93.49
CA PHE A 75 -42.52 -75.85 -94.18
C PHE A 75 -43.89 -76.54 -94.30
N VAL A 76 -44.77 -76.40 -93.30
CA VAL A 76 -46.10 -77.04 -93.27
C VAL A 76 -47.18 -76.23 -93.99
N ILE A 77 -47.22 -74.92 -93.77
CA ILE A 77 -48.30 -74.03 -94.22
C ILE A 77 -47.84 -73.14 -95.39
N GLY A 78 -46.55 -72.78 -95.43
CA GLY A 78 -46.01 -71.80 -96.37
C GLY A 78 -46.41 -70.35 -96.02
N GLY A 79 -45.79 -69.38 -96.70
CA GLY A 79 -46.21 -67.98 -96.67
C GLY A 79 -45.09 -67.00 -96.33
N HIS A 80 -45.08 -65.88 -97.05
CA HIS A 80 -44.04 -64.84 -96.97
C HIS A 80 -43.81 -64.29 -95.56
N GLN A 81 -44.84 -64.22 -94.72
CA GLN A 81 -44.71 -63.77 -93.32
C GLN A 81 -43.79 -64.67 -92.47
N PHE A 82 -43.73 -65.97 -92.79
CA PHE A 82 -42.86 -66.92 -92.09
C PHE A 82 -41.44 -66.91 -92.66
N GLU A 83 -41.27 -66.64 -93.97
CA GLU A 83 -39.96 -66.43 -94.58
C GLU A 83 -39.25 -65.22 -93.96
N GLU A 84 -39.96 -64.09 -93.83
CA GLU A 84 -39.44 -62.88 -93.19
C GLU A 84 -39.14 -63.10 -91.70
N ALA A 85 -40.01 -63.83 -90.98
CA ALA A 85 -39.77 -64.18 -89.57
C ALA A 85 -38.55 -65.09 -89.40
N VAL A 86 -38.40 -66.10 -90.27
CA VAL A 86 -37.24 -67.01 -90.26
C VAL A 86 -35.95 -66.25 -90.53
N GLN A 87 -35.93 -65.34 -91.51
CA GLN A 87 -34.77 -64.51 -91.81
C GLN A 87 -34.41 -63.61 -90.62
N LYS A 88 -35.40 -62.93 -90.02
CA LYS A 88 -35.19 -62.08 -88.86
C LYS A 88 -34.66 -62.86 -87.65
N ASN A 89 -35.13 -64.10 -87.43
CA ASN A 89 -34.63 -64.94 -86.36
C ASN A 89 -33.16 -65.32 -86.60
N LEU A 90 -32.78 -65.66 -87.83
CA LEU A 90 -31.38 -65.92 -88.20
C LEU A 90 -30.47 -64.69 -88.02
N GLU A 91 -30.96 -63.49 -88.38
CA GLU A 91 -30.26 -62.23 -88.13
C GLU A 91 -30.08 -61.98 -86.62
N THR A 92 -31.14 -62.17 -85.83
CA THR A 92 -31.12 -62.01 -84.37
C THR A 92 -30.16 -63.01 -83.71
N MET A 93 -30.15 -64.26 -84.17
CA MET A 93 -29.20 -65.28 -83.73
C MET A 93 -27.75 -64.86 -84.03
N ASN A 94 -27.48 -64.38 -85.24
CA ASN A 94 -26.13 -63.93 -85.60
C ASN A 94 -25.69 -62.71 -84.77
N ASP A 95 -26.57 -61.73 -84.56
CA ASP A 95 -26.29 -60.55 -83.75
C ASP A 95 -26.04 -60.89 -82.27
N ALA A 96 -26.82 -61.83 -81.73
CA ALA A 96 -26.64 -62.34 -80.37
C ALA A 96 -25.26 -63.01 -80.22
N LEU A 97 -24.83 -63.81 -81.20
CA LEU A 97 -23.48 -64.38 -81.21
C LEU A 97 -22.40 -63.30 -81.30
N VAL A 98 -22.58 -62.26 -82.12
CA VAL A 98 -21.59 -61.16 -82.19
C VAL A 98 -21.43 -60.48 -80.82
N ARG A 99 -22.52 -60.20 -80.11
CA ARG A 99 -22.48 -59.64 -78.74
C ARG A 99 -21.87 -60.60 -77.72
N ALA A 100 -22.20 -61.89 -77.80
CA ALA A 100 -21.62 -62.90 -76.94
C ALA A 100 -20.10 -63.00 -77.13
N ARG A 101 -19.62 -62.86 -78.38
CA ARG A 101 -18.20 -62.97 -78.76
C ARG A 101 -17.29 -61.96 -78.07
N GLU A 102 -17.77 -60.73 -77.86
CA GLU A 102 -16.96 -59.66 -77.25
C GLU A 102 -16.46 -60.00 -75.84
N ASN A 103 -17.03 -61.04 -75.22
CA ASN A 103 -16.77 -61.42 -73.83
C ASN A 103 -16.50 -62.93 -73.66
N VAL A 104 -16.04 -63.62 -74.71
CA VAL A 104 -15.69 -65.05 -74.64
C VAL A 104 -14.30 -65.24 -74.04
N ASP A 105 -14.22 -66.01 -72.96
CA ASP A 105 -12.96 -66.47 -72.41
C ASP A 105 -12.44 -67.71 -73.16
N SER A 106 -11.12 -67.89 -73.13
CA SER A 106 -10.36 -69.01 -73.66
C SER A 106 -10.93 -70.40 -73.35
N SER A 107 -11.58 -70.56 -72.19
CA SER A 107 -12.21 -71.80 -71.75
C SER A 107 -13.48 -72.18 -72.54
N THR A 108 -14.18 -71.19 -73.10
CA THR A 108 -15.45 -71.36 -73.85
C THR A 108 -15.30 -71.09 -75.35
N GLU A 109 -14.10 -70.70 -75.80
CA GLU A 109 -13.83 -70.28 -77.18
C GLU A 109 -14.04 -71.40 -78.20
N ALA A 110 -13.76 -72.66 -77.84
CA ALA A 110 -13.96 -73.80 -78.74
C ALA A 110 -15.45 -74.03 -79.03
N ASP A 111 -16.26 -74.22 -77.99
CA ASP A 111 -17.70 -74.46 -78.09
C ASP A 111 -18.43 -73.27 -78.71
N PHE A 112 -17.97 -72.04 -78.41
CA PHE A 112 -18.52 -70.82 -79.02
C PHE A 112 -18.24 -70.72 -80.53
N ASN A 113 -17.02 -71.07 -80.96
CA ASN A 113 -16.67 -71.11 -82.37
C ASN A 113 -17.43 -72.23 -83.10
N GLU A 114 -17.68 -73.36 -82.44
CA GLU A 114 -18.50 -74.45 -82.97
C GLU A 114 -19.95 -74.00 -83.13
N LEU A 115 -20.56 -73.39 -82.11
CA LEU A 115 -21.90 -72.82 -82.18
C LEU A 115 -22.02 -71.82 -83.34
N THR A 116 -21.07 -70.88 -83.44
CA THR A 116 -21.02 -69.90 -84.53
C THR A 116 -20.90 -70.58 -85.90
N SER A 117 -20.12 -71.66 -86.00
CA SER A 117 -20.01 -72.41 -87.24
C SER A 117 -21.31 -73.13 -87.59
N VAL A 118 -22.01 -73.72 -86.64
CA VAL A 118 -23.29 -74.42 -86.85
C VAL A 118 -24.36 -73.40 -87.26
N THR A 119 -24.46 -72.26 -86.56
CA THR A 119 -25.37 -71.16 -86.93
C THR A 119 -25.10 -70.67 -88.35
N ARG A 120 -23.84 -70.44 -88.73
CA ARG A 120 -23.52 -70.00 -90.10
C ARG A 120 -23.93 -71.04 -91.15
N LYS A 121 -23.70 -72.32 -90.88
CA LYS A 121 -24.12 -73.41 -91.77
C LYS A 121 -25.65 -73.45 -91.90
N LEU A 122 -26.35 -73.32 -90.77
CA LEU A 122 -27.81 -73.23 -90.71
C LEU A 122 -28.34 -72.03 -91.51
N THR A 123 -27.80 -70.83 -91.30
CA THR A 123 -28.17 -69.62 -92.04
C THR A 123 -27.98 -69.83 -93.54
N ASN A 124 -26.83 -70.33 -93.97
CA ASN A 124 -26.55 -70.56 -95.39
C ASN A 124 -27.51 -71.58 -96.02
N GLU A 125 -27.82 -72.67 -95.31
CA GLU A 125 -28.72 -73.72 -95.79
C GLU A 125 -30.16 -73.22 -95.90
N VAL A 126 -30.63 -72.45 -94.91
CA VAL A 126 -31.95 -71.82 -94.95
C VAL A 126 -32.03 -70.75 -96.04
N SER A 127 -31.02 -69.90 -96.19
CA SER A 127 -30.99 -68.91 -97.27
C SER A 127 -31.01 -69.56 -98.65
N ASN A 128 -30.32 -70.69 -98.83
CA ASN A 128 -30.38 -71.45 -100.08
C ASN A 128 -31.79 -72.01 -100.32
N LEU A 129 -32.46 -72.52 -99.27
CA LEU A 129 -33.82 -73.02 -99.34
C LEU A 129 -34.84 -71.93 -99.67
N LEU A 130 -34.74 -70.74 -99.06
CA LEU A 130 -35.62 -69.60 -99.34
C LEU A 130 -35.46 -69.03 -100.76
N ASN A 131 -34.29 -69.23 -101.38
CA ASN A 131 -34.03 -68.84 -102.76
C ASN A 131 -34.53 -69.86 -103.80
N LEU A 132 -34.97 -71.04 -103.37
CA LEU A 132 -35.54 -72.08 -104.22
C LEU A 132 -37.07 -71.93 -104.31
N ASP A 133 -37.65 -72.22 -105.47
CA ASP A 133 -39.11 -72.34 -105.58
C ASP A 133 -39.55 -73.64 -104.89
N LEU A 134 -40.07 -73.51 -103.67
CA LEU A 134 -40.48 -74.62 -102.80
C LEU A 134 -41.52 -75.54 -103.44
N THR A 135 -42.22 -75.09 -104.49
CA THR A 135 -43.19 -75.91 -105.23
C THR A 135 -42.57 -76.92 -106.19
N GLN A 136 -41.26 -76.79 -106.50
CA GLN A 136 -40.54 -77.67 -107.43
C GLN A 136 -39.62 -78.71 -106.76
N LEU A 137 -39.46 -78.65 -105.44
CA LEU A 137 -38.70 -79.64 -104.69
C LEU A 137 -39.47 -80.96 -104.60
N SER A 138 -38.77 -82.09 -104.83
CA SER A 138 -39.38 -83.38 -104.56
C SER A 138 -39.63 -83.54 -103.06
N SER A 139 -40.70 -84.23 -102.66
CA SER A 139 -41.01 -84.46 -101.24
C SER A 139 -39.87 -85.15 -100.48
N ARG A 140 -38.99 -85.88 -101.19
CA ARG A 140 -37.79 -86.49 -100.62
C ARG A 140 -36.70 -85.46 -100.33
N GLU A 141 -36.36 -84.60 -101.29
CA GLU A 141 -35.33 -83.56 -101.12
C GLU A 141 -35.74 -82.50 -100.09
N ALA A 142 -37.03 -82.13 -100.07
CA ALA A 142 -37.57 -81.23 -99.05
C ALA A 142 -37.46 -81.84 -97.65
N ASN A 143 -37.77 -83.13 -97.50
CA ASN A 143 -37.67 -83.83 -96.22
C ASN A 143 -36.20 -84.03 -95.78
N GLU A 144 -35.29 -84.39 -96.70
CA GLU A 144 -33.85 -84.49 -96.41
C GLU A 144 -33.26 -83.14 -95.97
N THR A 145 -33.68 -82.04 -96.59
CA THR A 145 -33.23 -80.68 -96.22
C THR A 145 -33.81 -80.23 -94.88
N ALA A 146 -35.10 -80.49 -94.62
CA ALA A 146 -35.73 -80.20 -93.34
C ALA A 146 -35.05 -80.96 -92.20
N ILE A 147 -34.78 -82.27 -92.37
CA ILE A 147 -34.06 -83.08 -91.38
C ILE A 147 -32.65 -82.52 -91.13
N SER A 148 -31.92 -82.14 -92.17
CA SER A 148 -30.58 -81.53 -92.07
C SER A 148 -30.58 -80.19 -91.32
N ILE A 149 -31.63 -79.39 -91.48
CA ILE A 149 -31.83 -78.12 -90.75
C ILE A 149 -32.19 -78.40 -89.28
N PHE A 150 -33.13 -79.30 -89.01
CA PHE A 150 -33.51 -79.67 -87.64
C PHE A 150 -32.33 -80.28 -86.87
N ASP A 151 -31.50 -81.11 -87.49
CA ASP A 151 -30.27 -81.65 -86.87
C ASP A 151 -29.28 -80.53 -86.48
N LYS A 152 -29.15 -79.48 -87.30
CA LYS A 152 -28.34 -78.30 -86.97
C LYS A 152 -28.97 -77.44 -85.88
N VAL A 153 -30.30 -77.32 -85.86
CA VAL A 153 -31.04 -76.64 -84.78
C VAL A 153 -30.82 -77.37 -83.45
N ASP A 154 -30.90 -78.70 -83.44
CA ASP A 154 -30.65 -79.51 -82.26
C ASP A 154 -29.20 -79.39 -81.79
N THR A 155 -28.24 -79.46 -82.71
CA THR A 155 -26.82 -79.25 -82.40
C THR A 155 -26.56 -77.86 -81.83
N ALA A 156 -27.13 -76.82 -82.44
CA ALA A 156 -27.02 -75.44 -81.98
C ALA A 156 -27.66 -75.24 -80.61
N ARG A 157 -28.81 -75.87 -80.35
CA ARG A 157 -29.49 -75.85 -79.05
C ARG A 157 -28.67 -76.53 -77.98
N GLN A 158 -28.05 -77.67 -78.29
CA GLN A 158 -27.19 -78.37 -77.35
C GLN A 158 -25.96 -77.52 -76.99
N LEU A 159 -25.26 -76.99 -77.99
CA LEU A 159 -24.07 -76.16 -77.79
C LEU A 159 -24.38 -74.86 -77.04
N GLU A 160 -25.49 -74.18 -77.38
CA GLU A 160 -25.97 -73.01 -76.63
C GLU A 160 -26.21 -73.36 -75.17
N LYS A 161 -26.93 -74.46 -74.89
CA LYS A 161 -27.26 -74.88 -73.54
C LYS A 161 -26.02 -75.20 -72.71
N GLU A 162 -25.05 -75.88 -73.30
CA GLU A 162 -23.76 -76.17 -72.66
C GLU A 162 -23.00 -74.88 -72.34
N LEU A 163 -22.90 -73.94 -73.30
CA LEU A 163 -22.28 -72.62 -73.11
C LEU A 163 -22.98 -71.77 -72.04
N ALA A 164 -24.31 -71.76 -72.03
CA ALA A 164 -25.12 -71.03 -71.04
C ALA A 164 -24.97 -71.66 -69.64
N GLN A 165 -24.89 -73.00 -69.55
CA GLN A 165 -24.64 -73.69 -68.30
C GLN A 165 -23.24 -73.41 -67.75
N VAL A 166 -22.20 -73.42 -68.60
CA VAL A 166 -20.84 -73.07 -68.19
C VAL A 166 -20.78 -71.60 -67.72
N THR A 167 -21.36 -70.68 -68.50
CA THR A 167 -21.38 -69.25 -68.16
C THR A 167 -22.16 -68.95 -66.87
N SER A 168 -23.30 -69.61 -66.66
CA SER A 168 -24.08 -69.45 -65.42
C SER A 168 -23.35 -70.03 -64.19
N THR A 169 -22.63 -71.14 -64.36
CA THR A 169 -21.78 -71.71 -63.32
C THR A 169 -20.61 -70.77 -62.97
N GLU A 170 -19.98 -70.17 -63.98
CA GLU A 170 -18.93 -69.15 -63.79
C GLU A 170 -19.45 -67.93 -63.01
N LEU A 171 -20.63 -67.41 -63.37
CA LEU A 171 -21.28 -66.31 -62.66
C LEU A 171 -21.64 -66.68 -61.22
N GLN A 172 -22.15 -67.89 -60.99
CA GLN A 172 -22.51 -68.36 -59.65
C GLN A 172 -21.27 -68.49 -58.76
N ASN A 173 -20.19 -69.07 -59.27
CA ASN A 173 -18.92 -69.17 -58.55
C ASN A 173 -18.33 -67.78 -58.26
N SER A 174 -18.37 -66.87 -59.25
CA SER A 174 -17.88 -65.49 -59.08
C SER A 174 -18.73 -64.68 -58.10
N ALA A 175 -20.04 -64.92 -58.02
CA ALA A 175 -20.93 -64.27 -57.04
C ALA A 175 -20.64 -64.75 -55.61
N LEU A 176 -20.39 -66.04 -55.40
CA LEU A 176 -19.97 -66.58 -54.10
C LEU A 176 -18.63 -66.00 -53.65
N ASP A 177 -17.66 -65.89 -54.57
CA ASP A 177 -16.37 -65.24 -54.31
C ASP A 177 -16.54 -63.75 -54.00
N GLN A 178 -17.51 -63.07 -54.62
CA GLN A 178 -17.79 -61.66 -54.35
C GLN A 178 -18.30 -61.43 -52.94
N ASP A 179 -19.27 -62.21 -52.48
CA ASP A 179 -19.81 -62.07 -51.13
C ASP A 179 -18.75 -62.40 -50.06
N ALA A 180 -17.96 -63.44 -50.28
CA ALA A 180 -16.86 -63.81 -49.38
C ALA A 180 -15.79 -62.71 -49.32
N LEU A 181 -15.41 -62.14 -50.46
CA LEU A 181 -14.41 -61.07 -50.53
C LEU A 181 -14.92 -59.77 -49.89
N VAL A 182 -16.16 -59.37 -50.17
CA VAL A 182 -16.78 -58.17 -49.56
C VAL A 182 -16.86 -58.33 -48.04
N SER A 183 -17.32 -59.48 -47.54
CA SER A 183 -17.38 -59.76 -46.11
C SER A 183 -15.99 -59.69 -45.45
N SER A 184 -14.98 -60.31 -46.06
CA SER A 184 -13.59 -60.24 -45.59
C SER A 184 -13.06 -58.80 -45.57
N VAL A 185 -13.33 -58.01 -46.62
CA VAL A 185 -12.93 -56.60 -46.68
C VAL A 185 -13.60 -55.78 -45.57
N ILE A 186 -14.88 -55.98 -45.30
CA ILE A 186 -15.60 -55.29 -44.21
C ILE A 186 -14.97 -55.63 -42.85
N VAL A 187 -14.76 -56.92 -42.55
CA VAL A 187 -14.17 -57.37 -41.28
C VAL A 187 -12.75 -56.82 -41.10
N GLN A 188 -11.92 -56.84 -42.15
CA GLN A 188 -10.58 -56.25 -42.10
C GLN A 188 -10.62 -54.74 -41.88
N THR A 189 -11.53 -54.02 -42.56
CA THR A 189 -11.70 -52.56 -42.40
C THR A 189 -12.09 -52.21 -40.96
N ILE A 190 -13.06 -52.93 -40.39
CA ILE A 190 -13.48 -52.74 -39.00
C ILE A 190 -12.32 -53.05 -38.03
N SER A 191 -11.57 -54.12 -38.28
CA SER A 191 -10.43 -54.51 -37.43
C SER A 191 -9.32 -53.46 -37.44
N ILE A 192 -8.95 -52.95 -38.62
CA ILE A 192 -7.94 -51.89 -38.76
C ILE A 192 -8.46 -50.61 -38.08
N GLY A 193 -9.72 -50.24 -38.30
CA GLY A 193 -10.35 -49.10 -37.64
C GLY A 193 -10.33 -49.20 -36.11
N GLY A 194 -10.65 -50.38 -35.57
CA GLY A 194 -10.59 -50.65 -34.13
C GLY A 194 -9.18 -50.51 -33.55
N VAL A 195 -8.16 -51.03 -34.25
CA VAL A 195 -6.76 -50.88 -33.84
C VAL A 195 -6.32 -49.41 -33.88
N VAL A 196 -6.70 -48.65 -34.91
CA VAL A 196 -6.40 -47.21 -35.00
C VAL A 196 -7.02 -46.46 -33.83
N ILE A 197 -8.30 -46.70 -33.52
CA ILE A 197 -8.99 -46.08 -32.38
C ILE A 197 -8.28 -46.40 -31.07
N LEU A 198 -7.91 -47.67 -30.85
CA LEU A 198 -7.20 -48.08 -29.65
C LEU A 198 -5.87 -47.33 -29.49
N ILE A 199 -5.08 -47.19 -30.57
CA ILE A 199 -3.81 -46.47 -30.54
C ILE A 199 -4.03 -44.99 -30.23
N VAL A 200 -5.06 -44.36 -30.81
CA VAL A 200 -5.41 -42.96 -30.53
C VAL A 200 -5.79 -42.78 -29.06
N VAL A 201 -6.58 -43.68 -28.49
CA VAL A 201 -6.97 -43.65 -27.07
C VAL A 201 -5.74 -43.77 -26.16
N VAL A 202 -4.84 -44.72 -26.44
CA VAL A 202 -3.60 -44.90 -25.67
C VAL A 202 -2.69 -43.67 -25.79
N ALA A 203 -2.52 -43.11 -26.99
CA ALA A 203 -1.74 -41.89 -27.19
C ALA A 203 -2.33 -40.70 -26.41
N SER A 204 -3.66 -40.56 -26.40
CA SER A 204 -4.37 -39.52 -25.65
C SER A 204 -4.19 -39.67 -24.13
N MET A 205 -4.28 -40.90 -23.61
CA MET A 205 -4.01 -41.19 -22.19
C MET A 205 -2.58 -40.84 -21.80
N LEU A 206 -1.60 -41.15 -22.65
CA LEU A 206 -0.19 -40.80 -22.41
C LEU A 206 0.03 -39.29 -22.39
N VAL A 207 -0.56 -38.53 -23.31
CA VAL A 207 -0.48 -37.06 -23.34
C VAL A 207 -1.15 -36.47 -22.09
N THR A 208 -2.33 -36.96 -21.73
CA THR A 208 -3.06 -36.48 -20.54
C THR A 208 -2.26 -36.70 -19.26
N GLY A 209 -1.74 -37.91 -19.05
CA GLY A 209 -0.97 -38.23 -17.85
C GLY A 209 0.41 -37.56 -17.77
N SER A 210 1.04 -37.27 -18.92
CA SER A 210 2.39 -36.68 -18.97
C SER A 210 2.43 -35.15 -19.07
N ILE A 211 1.31 -34.50 -19.41
CA ILE A 211 1.26 -33.04 -19.62
C ILE A 211 0.07 -32.43 -18.89
N ALA A 212 -1.16 -32.87 -19.18
CA ALA A 212 -2.37 -32.20 -18.66
C ALA A 212 -2.52 -32.33 -17.13
N THR A 213 -2.32 -33.53 -16.58
CA THR A 213 -2.46 -33.75 -15.14
C THR A 213 -1.44 -32.96 -14.30
N PRO A 214 -0.13 -32.96 -14.60
CA PRO A 214 0.83 -32.14 -13.85
C PRO A 214 0.54 -30.63 -13.95
N LEU A 215 0.14 -30.13 -15.12
CA LEU A 215 -0.22 -28.71 -15.29
C LEU A 215 -1.46 -28.33 -14.47
N SER A 216 -2.47 -29.20 -14.41
CA SER A 216 -3.65 -28.99 -13.57
C SER A 216 -3.30 -28.92 -12.08
N ARG A 217 -2.40 -29.80 -11.60
CA ARG A 217 -1.90 -29.76 -10.22
C ARG A 217 -1.12 -28.48 -9.92
N LEU A 218 -0.29 -28.03 -10.86
CA LEU A 218 0.46 -26.78 -10.72
C LEU A 218 -0.50 -25.58 -10.63
N ASN A 219 -1.56 -25.56 -11.43
CA ASN A 219 -2.60 -24.53 -11.35
C ASN A 219 -3.32 -24.53 -9.99
N GLN A 220 -3.68 -25.71 -9.47
CA GLN A 220 -4.29 -25.84 -8.14
C GLN A 220 -3.34 -25.35 -7.03
N ALA A 221 -2.05 -25.69 -7.11
CA ALA A 221 -1.06 -25.21 -6.15
C ALA A 221 -0.88 -23.69 -6.22
N ALA A 222 -0.88 -23.10 -7.42
CA ALA A 222 -0.82 -21.65 -7.60
C ALA A 222 -2.02 -20.95 -6.96
N GLN A 223 -3.24 -21.51 -7.10
CA GLN A 223 -4.43 -20.99 -6.42
C GLN A 223 -4.34 -21.07 -4.89
N GLN A 224 -3.70 -22.11 -4.35
CA GLN A 224 -3.46 -22.20 -2.90
C GLN A 224 -2.47 -21.15 -2.41
N VAL A 225 -1.40 -20.89 -3.18
CA VAL A 225 -0.45 -19.79 -2.91
C VAL A 225 -1.15 -18.44 -2.95
N GLU A 226 -2.05 -18.21 -3.92
CA GLU A 226 -2.87 -16.99 -4.01
C GLU A 226 -3.76 -16.80 -2.77
N GLN A 227 -4.27 -17.89 -2.19
CA GLN A 227 -5.07 -17.88 -0.96
C GLN A 227 -4.21 -17.76 0.32
N GLY A 228 -2.90 -17.62 0.20
CA GLY A 228 -1.97 -17.46 1.33
C GLY A 228 -1.39 -18.76 1.87
N ASN A 229 -1.73 -19.92 1.32
CA ASN A 229 -1.11 -21.18 1.72
C ASN A 229 0.20 -21.42 0.93
N LEU A 230 1.32 -21.03 1.53
CA LEU A 230 2.65 -21.22 0.94
C LEU A 230 3.26 -22.60 1.18
N ASN A 231 2.65 -23.47 1.99
CA ASN A 231 3.18 -24.79 2.31
C ASN A 231 2.84 -25.86 1.26
N VAL A 232 2.39 -25.44 0.09
CA VAL A 232 2.11 -26.33 -1.03
C VAL A 232 3.39 -26.67 -1.78
N GLU A 233 3.55 -27.94 -2.14
CA GLU A 233 4.66 -28.42 -2.96
C GLU A 233 4.11 -29.24 -4.12
N VAL A 234 4.54 -28.89 -5.33
CA VAL A 234 4.16 -29.60 -6.55
C VAL A 234 5.20 -30.70 -6.83
N PRO A 235 4.81 -31.98 -6.87
CA PRO A 235 5.75 -33.06 -7.11
C PRO A 235 6.30 -32.99 -8.55
N VAL A 236 7.63 -33.02 -8.67
CA VAL A 236 8.33 -33.02 -9.96
C VAL A 236 8.34 -34.44 -10.54
N THR A 237 7.29 -34.78 -11.31
CA THR A 237 7.09 -36.13 -11.87
C THR A 237 7.74 -36.35 -13.24
N THR A 238 8.02 -35.27 -13.97
CA THR A 238 8.62 -35.30 -15.31
C THR A 238 9.98 -34.59 -15.31
N ARG A 239 10.83 -34.90 -16.30
CA ARG A 239 12.15 -34.27 -16.50
C ARG A 239 12.18 -33.34 -17.72
N ASP A 240 11.01 -32.87 -18.14
CA ASP A 240 10.81 -31.98 -19.28
C ASP A 240 10.46 -30.56 -18.81
N GLU A 241 9.95 -29.73 -19.71
CA GLU A 241 9.57 -28.35 -19.40
C GLU A 241 8.49 -28.25 -18.31
N VAL A 242 7.61 -29.26 -18.19
CA VAL A 242 6.59 -29.29 -17.13
C VAL A 242 7.25 -29.52 -15.77
N GLY A 243 8.24 -30.42 -15.72
CA GLY A 243 9.03 -30.68 -14.51
C GLY A 243 9.84 -29.46 -14.09
N GLN A 244 10.45 -28.78 -15.06
CA GLN A 244 11.17 -27.52 -14.80
C GLN A 244 10.23 -26.44 -14.25
N LEU A 245 9.02 -26.31 -14.80
CA LEU A 245 8.03 -25.36 -14.30
C LEU A 245 7.60 -25.68 -12.86
N ALA A 246 7.39 -26.95 -12.52
CA ALA A 246 7.09 -27.38 -11.16
C ALA A 246 8.24 -27.05 -10.18
N GLN A 247 9.49 -27.25 -10.61
CA GLN A 247 10.66 -26.90 -9.80
C GLN A 247 10.78 -25.38 -9.58
N THR A 248 10.59 -24.58 -10.63
CA THR A 248 10.57 -23.12 -10.54
C THR A 248 9.44 -22.63 -9.63
N PHE A 249 8.25 -23.23 -9.73
CA PHE A 249 7.12 -22.93 -8.86
C PHE A 249 7.44 -23.19 -7.38
N ASN A 250 7.98 -24.38 -7.06
CA ASN A 250 8.36 -24.71 -5.68
C ASN A 250 9.44 -23.75 -5.15
N SER A 251 10.39 -23.35 -5.98
CA SER A 251 11.41 -22.35 -5.61
C SER A 251 10.79 -20.98 -5.32
N MET A 252 9.84 -20.51 -6.13
CA MET A 252 9.14 -19.25 -5.89
C MET A 252 8.30 -19.31 -4.60
N ALA A 253 7.55 -20.39 -4.38
CA ALA A 253 6.77 -20.59 -3.16
C ALA A 253 7.67 -20.60 -1.90
N GLY A 254 8.82 -21.26 -1.97
CA GLY A 254 9.82 -21.27 -0.89
C GLY A 254 10.43 -19.89 -0.63
N GLN A 255 10.79 -19.14 -1.68
CA GLN A 255 11.29 -17.77 -1.56
C GLN A 255 10.25 -16.84 -0.91
N LEU A 256 8.99 -16.92 -1.34
CA LEU A 256 7.92 -16.12 -0.78
C LEU A 256 7.70 -16.43 0.71
N ARG A 257 7.75 -17.71 1.09
CA ARG A 257 7.67 -18.14 2.49
C ARG A 257 8.77 -17.50 3.34
N ASN A 258 10.03 -17.61 2.88
CA ASN A 258 11.17 -17.02 3.58
C ASN A 258 11.05 -15.49 3.72
N ILE A 259 10.56 -14.81 2.67
CA ILE A 259 10.35 -13.36 2.70
C ILE A 259 9.30 -12.99 3.75
N LEU A 260 8.16 -13.69 3.79
CA LEU A 260 7.12 -13.43 4.78
C LEU A 260 7.61 -13.70 6.21
N GLU A 261 8.31 -14.82 6.45
CA GLU A 261 8.89 -15.13 7.76
C GLU A 261 9.88 -14.04 8.21
N THR A 262 10.75 -13.60 7.31
CA THR A 262 11.71 -12.51 7.59
C THR A 262 10.99 -11.19 7.88
N LEU A 263 9.96 -10.87 7.11
CA LEU A 263 9.18 -9.64 7.29
C LEU A 263 8.42 -9.65 8.61
N GLU A 264 7.77 -10.77 8.96
CA GLU A 264 7.08 -10.93 10.24
C GLU A 264 8.03 -10.75 11.42
N GLN A 265 9.25 -11.31 11.32
CA GLN A 265 10.27 -11.12 12.35
C GLN A 265 10.68 -9.64 12.47
N GLN A 266 10.97 -8.96 11.36
CA GLN A 266 11.33 -7.55 11.36
C GLN A 266 10.22 -6.66 11.92
N VAL A 267 8.97 -6.92 11.55
CA VAL A 267 7.80 -6.21 12.08
C VAL A 267 7.71 -6.42 13.59
N LYS A 268 7.84 -7.66 14.07
CA LYS A 268 7.79 -7.99 15.49
C LYS A 268 8.88 -7.27 16.30
N GLU A 269 10.11 -7.25 15.80
CA GLU A 269 11.24 -6.55 16.44
C GLU A 269 11.00 -5.03 16.48
N ARG A 270 10.56 -4.43 15.36
CA ARG A 270 10.20 -3.00 15.29
C ARG A 270 9.05 -2.65 16.24
N THR A 271 7.98 -3.43 16.27
CA THR A 271 6.83 -3.21 17.15
C THR A 271 7.25 -3.30 18.62
N ARG A 272 8.12 -4.26 18.98
CA ARG A 272 8.66 -4.37 20.34
C ARG A 272 9.49 -3.15 20.73
N GLY A 273 10.39 -2.68 19.86
CA GLY A 273 11.19 -1.48 20.10
C GLY A 273 10.32 -0.23 20.31
N LEU A 274 9.30 -0.05 19.47
CA LEU A 274 8.36 1.08 19.58
C LEU A 274 7.52 1.02 20.87
N ALA A 275 7.09 -0.17 21.30
CA ALA A 275 6.30 -0.32 22.53
C ALA A 275 7.12 0.08 23.78
N ILE A 276 8.40 -0.27 23.82
CA ILE A 276 9.31 0.13 24.91
C ILE A 276 9.49 1.65 24.90
N LEU A 277 9.72 2.25 23.74
CA LEU A 277 9.84 3.69 23.58
C LEU A 277 8.60 4.47 24.03
N ASN A 278 7.40 4.03 23.64
CA ASN A 278 6.16 4.67 24.05
C ASN A 278 5.94 4.57 25.56
N THR A 279 6.27 3.43 26.17
CA THR A 279 6.16 3.25 27.63
C THR A 279 7.07 4.21 28.38
N ILE A 280 8.31 4.40 27.90
CA ILE A 280 9.26 5.36 28.46
C ILE A 280 8.71 6.79 28.28
N ASN A 281 8.22 7.13 27.08
CA ASN A 281 7.72 8.47 26.78
C ASN A 281 6.53 8.87 27.67
N ASP A 282 5.55 7.99 27.84
CA ASP A 282 4.35 8.26 28.67
C ASP A 282 4.70 8.50 30.15
N GLN A 283 5.70 7.80 30.67
CA GLN A 283 6.13 7.96 32.07
C GLN A 283 6.95 9.23 32.30
N LEU A 284 7.68 9.70 31.29
CA LEU A 284 8.52 10.90 31.38
C LEU A 284 7.75 12.19 31.06
N ALA A 285 6.68 12.12 30.25
CA ALA A 285 5.94 13.26 29.68
C ALA A 285 5.15 14.16 30.67
N GLY A 286 5.42 14.08 31.98
CA GLY A 286 4.80 14.93 33.00
C GLY A 286 5.75 15.42 34.08
N ILE A 287 7.03 15.02 34.04
CA ILE A 287 8.00 15.38 35.07
C ILE A 287 8.64 16.72 34.71
N LEU A 288 8.26 17.77 35.44
CA LEU A 288 8.76 19.13 35.24
C LEU A 288 10.04 19.42 36.04
N ASP A 289 10.33 18.61 37.05
CA ASP A 289 11.52 18.72 37.87
C ASP A 289 12.68 17.93 37.24
N ILE A 290 13.79 18.61 36.99
CA ILE A 290 14.95 18.03 36.28
C ILE A 290 15.58 16.87 37.05
N ASP A 291 15.65 16.94 38.38
CA ASP A 291 16.24 15.90 39.21
C ASP A 291 15.38 14.64 39.17
N GLN A 292 14.06 14.80 39.36
CA GLN A 292 13.11 13.69 39.27
C GLN A 292 13.08 13.05 37.88
N LEU A 293 13.16 13.87 36.82
CA LEU A 293 13.16 13.39 35.43
C LEU A 293 14.36 12.48 35.19
N LEU A 294 15.55 12.97 35.53
CA LEU A 294 16.79 12.23 35.27
C LEU A 294 16.89 10.98 36.15
N ASP A 295 16.45 11.04 37.41
CA ASP A 295 16.38 9.86 38.28
C ASP A 295 15.37 8.81 37.75
N ALA A 296 14.24 9.23 37.19
CA ALA A 296 13.29 8.33 36.54
C ALA A 296 13.90 7.67 35.29
N VAL A 297 14.57 8.44 34.42
CA VAL A 297 15.22 7.95 33.21
C VAL A 297 16.24 6.86 33.54
N VAL A 298 17.18 7.13 34.45
CA VAL A 298 18.28 6.17 34.72
C VAL A 298 17.75 4.86 35.30
N ASN A 299 16.74 4.92 36.18
CA ASN A 299 16.12 3.72 36.73
C ASN A 299 15.32 2.95 35.67
N GLN A 300 14.58 3.65 34.81
CA GLN A 300 13.78 3.02 33.76
C GLN A 300 14.64 2.34 32.69
N VAL A 301 15.77 2.95 32.32
CA VAL A 301 16.76 2.33 31.42
C VAL A 301 17.41 1.12 32.11
N ARG A 302 17.77 1.20 33.39
CA ARG A 302 18.31 0.03 34.10
C ARG A 302 17.29 -1.11 34.16
N ASP A 303 16.06 -0.83 34.56
CA ASP A 303 15.06 -1.86 34.86
C ASP A 303 14.52 -2.54 33.61
N ASN A 304 14.26 -1.79 32.52
CA ASN A 304 13.72 -2.37 31.29
C ASN A 304 14.74 -3.21 30.51
N PHE A 305 16.03 -2.91 30.66
CA PHE A 305 17.10 -3.61 29.94
C PHE A 305 17.98 -4.48 30.82
N SER A 306 17.77 -4.43 32.15
CA SER A 306 18.55 -5.18 33.15
C SER A 306 20.06 -4.92 33.07
N TYR A 307 20.45 -3.68 32.79
CA TYR A 307 21.86 -3.28 32.77
C TYR A 307 22.43 -3.18 34.19
N TYR A 308 23.72 -3.48 34.34
CA TYR A 308 24.44 -3.34 35.60
C TYR A 308 24.38 -1.92 36.17
N HIS A 309 24.61 -0.89 35.35
CA HIS A 309 24.58 0.49 35.82
C HIS A 309 24.25 1.50 34.71
N VAL A 310 23.51 2.54 35.09
CA VAL A 310 23.15 3.69 34.25
C VAL A 310 23.32 4.98 35.05
N HIS A 311 23.89 6.01 34.44
CA HIS A 311 23.89 7.37 34.97
C HIS A 311 23.86 8.44 33.88
N VAL A 312 23.51 9.66 34.28
CA VAL A 312 23.51 10.84 33.40
C VAL A 312 24.49 11.87 33.92
N TYR A 313 25.37 12.32 33.02
CA TYR A 313 26.15 13.53 33.20
C TYR A 313 25.46 14.71 32.52
N THR A 314 25.47 15.86 33.17
CA THR A 314 25.21 17.15 32.50
C THR A 314 26.51 17.89 32.29
N PHE A 315 26.55 18.68 31.22
CA PHE A 315 27.71 19.47 30.87
C PHE A 315 27.62 20.87 31.50
N ASP A 316 28.49 21.15 32.47
CA ASP A 316 28.70 22.48 33.04
C ASP A 316 29.66 23.26 32.11
N GLN A 317 29.08 24.05 31.20
CA GLN A 317 29.83 24.85 30.22
C GLN A 317 30.79 25.85 30.89
N ALA A 318 30.44 26.39 32.07
CA ALA A 318 31.27 27.40 32.73
C ALA A 318 32.56 26.80 33.31
N LYS A 319 32.55 25.50 33.63
CA LYS A 319 33.68 24.79 34.24
C LYS A 319 34.33 23.75 33.32
N GLU A 320 33.83 23.60 32.11
CA GLU A 320 34.24 22.57 31.13
C GLU A 320 34.25 21.14 31.72
N LYS A 321 33.24 20.82 32.55
CA LYS A 321 33.16 19.55 33.28
C LYS A 321 31.81 18.85 33.09
N LEU A 322 31.88 17.54 33.03
CA LEU A 322 30.72 16.65 33.05
C LEU A 322 30.45 16.26 34.49
N VAL A 323 29.27 16.58 35.01
CA VAL A 323 28.91 16.35 36.42
C VAL A 323 27.79 15.31 36.49
N VAL A 324 27.95 14.30 37.35
CA VAL A 324 26.89 13.32 37.60
C VAL A 324 25.71 14.00 38.27
N VAL A 325 24.54 13.94 37.64
CA VAL A 325 23.29 14.51 38.17
C VAL A 325 22.22 13.46 38.46
N ALA A 326 22.32 12.27 37.88
CA ALA A 326 21.47 11.13 38.20
C ALA A 326 22.25 9.84 37.99
N GLY A 327 21.97 8.81 38.78
CA GLY A 327 22.60 7.51 38.63
C GLY A 327 21.88 6.43 39.42
N THR A 328 22.03 5.19 38.96
CA THR A 328 21.30 4.06 39.55
C THR A 328 22.00 3.43 40.76
N GLY A 329 21.19 2.94 41.69
CA GLY A 329 21.66 2.21 42.88
C GLY A 329 22.54 3.05 43.80
N TRP A 330 23.24 2.37 44.71
CA TRP A 330 24.10 3.02 45.70
C TRP A 330 25.28 3.76 45.07
N ALA A 331 25.87 3.22 44.00
CA ALA A 331 26.99 3.84 43.28
C ALA A 331 26.57 5.19 42.68
N GLY A 332 25.42 5.23 42.00
CA GLY A 332 24.87 6.46 41.42
C GLY A 332 24.54 7.53 42.47
N ALA A 333 23.86 7.14 43.55
CA ALA A 333 23.54 8.04 44.65
C ALA A 333 24.82 8.62 45.31
N THR A 334 25.84 7.79 45.50
CA THR A 334 27.13 8.23 46.06
C THR A 334 27.87 9.18 45.11
N MET A 335 27.86 8.92 43.80
CA MET A 335 28.45 9.81 42.81
C MET A 335 27.75 11.17 42.73
N LYS A 336 26.40 11.18 42.77
CA LYS A 336 25.59 12.42 42.80
C LYS A 336 25.89 13.24 44.06
N ALA A 337 25.89 12.61 45.24
CA ALA A 337 26.19 13.28 46.51
C ALA A 337 27.60 13.89 46.55
N ASN A 338 28.58 13.19 45.99
CA ASN A 338 29.97 13.66 45.91
C ASN A 338 30.21 14.67 44.77
N ARG A 339 29.18 15.00 43.97
CA ARG A 339 29.30 15.82 42.74
C ARG A 339 30.42 15.33 41.84
N HIS A 340 30.50 14.02 41.65
CA HIS A 340 31.52 13.39 40.82
C HIS A 340 31.53 14.06 39.45
N SER A 341 32.73 14.43 38.98
CA SER A 341 32.88 15.14 37.72
C SER A 341 34.09 14.66 36.93
N ILE A 342 33.94 14.70 35.61
CA ILE A 342 34.96 14.33 34.63
C ILE A 342 35.28 15.58 33.82
N ASP A 343 36.57 15.88 33.66
CA ASP A 343 37.02 16.96 32.79
C ASP A 343 36.73 16.61 31.32
N THR A 344 36.22 17.56 30.54
CA THR A 344 35.93 17.31 29.12
C THR A 344 37.16 16.96 28.29
N ASN A 345 38.37 17.29 28.75
CA ASN A 345 39.63 16.90 28.10
C ASN A 345 40.22 15.59 28.65
N ALA A 346 39.57 14.97 29.64
CA ALA A 346 40.03 13.71 30.21
C ALA A 346 39.99 12.57 29.17
N LYS A 347 40.86 11.59 29.39
CA LYS A 347 40.79 10.27 28.75
C LYS A 347 39.65 9.48 29.37
N SER A 348 38.45 9.69 28.84
CA SER A 348 37.20 9.05 29.28
C SER A 348 36.30 8.84 28.06
N LEU A 349 35.57 7.72 28.03
CA LEU A 349 34.59 7.41 26.99
C LEU A 349 33.43 8.42 26.99
N VAL A 350 32.98 8.81 28.19
CA VAL A 350 31.97 9.86 28.42
C VAL A 350 32.45 11.21 27.85
N ALA A 351 33.67 11.62 28.18
CA ALA A 351 34.24 12.87 27.67
C ALA A 351 34.42 12.83 26.13
N ARG A 352 34.78 11.67 25.57
CA ARG A 352 34.90 11.45 24.13
C ARG A 352 33.55 11.58 23.42
N ALA A 353 32.47 11.08 24.00
CA ALA A 353 31.12 11.19 23.45
C ALA A 353 30.66 12.65 23.34
N VAL A 354 30.95 13.49 24.35
CA VAL A 354 30.66 14.93 24.30
C VAL A 354 31.51 15.65 23.27
N ARG A 355 32.84 15.44 23.29
CA ARG A 355 33.76 16.12 22.35
C ARG A 355 33.42 15.85 20.88
N ASN A 356 33.02 14.61 20.58
CA ASN A 356 32.73 14.20 19.21
C ASN A 356 31.26 14.37 18.83
N ALA A 357 30.37 14.60 19.81
CA ALA A 357 28.92 14.56 19.64
C ALA A 357 28.43 13.27 18.94
N THR A 358 29.08 12.14 19.23
CA THR A 358 28.74 10.83 18.68
C THR A 358 28.68 9.77 19.78
N VAL A 359 27.90 8.73 19.53
CA VAL A 359 27.82 7.58 20.42
C VAL A 359 29.16 6.85 20.45
N VAL A 360 29.62 6.54 21.66
CA VAL A 360 30.81 5.74 21.89
C VAL A 360 30.38 4.44 22.55
N SER A 361 30.42 3.33 21.81
CA SER A 361 30.10 2.00 22.33
C SER A 361 31.36 1.13 22.29
N ILE A 362 31.70 0.56 23.44
CA ILE A 362 32.91 -0.23 23.64
C ILE A 362 32.54 -1.63 24.13
N ALA A 363 32.90 -2.64 23.34
CA ALA A 363 32.64 -4.04 23.67
C ALA A 363 33.50 -4.55 24.84
N ASN A 364 34.75 -4.11 24.96
CA ASN A 364 35.63 -4.45 26.09
C ASN A 364 36.44 -3.25 26.56
N VAL A 365 36.05 -2.66 27.69
CA VAL A 365 36.65 -1.43 28.22
C VAL A 365 38.12 -1.61 28.65
N HIS A 366 38.52 -2.82 29.06
CA HIS A 366 39.90 -3.09 29.47
C HIS A 366 40.90 -3.09 28.30
N GLN A 367 40.41 -3.07 27.06
CA GLN A 367 41.22 -2.97 25.85
C GLN A 367 41.28 -1.55 25.27
N GLU A 368 40.55 -0.60 25.87
CA GLU A 368 40.47 0.77 25.39
C GLU A 368 41.44 1.69 26.14
N ASN A 369 42.24 2.45 25.38
CA ASN A 369 43.24 3.37 25.92
C ASN A 369 42.61 4.62 26.61
N ASP A 370 41.39 4.97 26.24
CA ASP A 370 40.68 6.16 26.75
C ASP A 370 39.60 5.81 27.80
N TRP A 371 39.67 4.61 28.37
CA TRP A 371 38.76 4.20 29.44
C TRP A 371 39.20 4.75 30.80
N LEU A 372 38.25 5.31 31.54
CA LEU A 372 38.45 5.84 32.89
C LEU A 372 37.69 4.98 33.91
N PRO A 373 38.34 4.05 34.61
CA PRO A 373 37.66 3.17 35.56
C PRO A 373 37.14 3.95 36.77
N ASN A 374 35.92 3.63 37.21
CA ASN A 374 35.35 4.17 38.43
C ASN A 374 35.45 3.14 39.57
N PRO A 375 36.06 3.46 40.73
CA PRO A 375 36.17 2.53 41.86
C PRO A 375 34.83 2.01 42.40
N LEU A 376 33.73 2.74 42.16
CA LEU A 376 32.38 2.34 42.58
C LEU A 376 31.72 1.34 41.61
N LEU A 377 32.32 1.11 40.43
CA LEU A 377 31.83 0.23 39.37
C LEU A 377 32.97 -0.69 38.90
N PRO A 378 33.49 -1.59 39.77
CA PRO A 378 34.68 -2.39 39.47
C PRO A 378 34.44 -3.48 38.43
N ASP A 379 33.19 -3.90 38.23
CA ASP A 379 32.83 -5.04 37.37
C ASP A 379 32.52 -4.64 35.93
N THR A 380 32.64 -3.37 35.57
CA THR A 380 32.36 -2.86 34.21
C THR A 380 33.28 -3.50 33.19
N LYS A 381 32.70 -4.21 32.21
CA LYS A 381 33.40 -4.86 31.10
C LYS A 381 33.05 -4.26 29.74
N SER A 382 31.84 -3.74 29.57
CA SER A 382 31.44 -2.96 28.38
C SER A 382 30.76 -1.67 28.81
N GLU A 383 30.87 -0.64 27.97
CA GLU A 383 30.35 0.70 28.26
C GLU A 383 29.84 1.35 26.98
N ILE A 384 28.70 2.03 27.07
CA ILE A 384 28.18 2.89 26.01
C ILE A 384 27.87 4.28 26.56
N ALA A 385 28.52 5.27 25.97
CA ALA A 385 28.29 6.68 26.25
C ALA A 385 27.51 7.29 25.08
N VAL A 386 26.27 7.68 25.35
CA VAL A 386 25.34 8.28 24.38
C VAL A 386 25.22 9.78 24.68
N PRO A 387 25.67 10.68 23.79
CA PRO A 387 25.55 12.12 24.02
C PRO A 387 24.07 12.54 24.00
N ILE A 388 23.68 13.37 24.96
CA ILE A 388 22.37 14.01 25.01
C ILE A 388 22.49 15.32 24.24
N ILE A 389 21.97 15.36 23.02
CA ILE A 389 22.17 16.48 22.09
C ILE A 389 20.91 17.32 22.00
N LEU A 390 21.05 18.63 22.20
CA LEU A 390 20.00 19.62 21.99
C LEU A 390 20.52 20.69 21.02
N GLU A 391 19.78 20.94 19.93
CA GLU A 391 20.12 21.97 18.92
C GLU A 391 21.57 21.88 18.38
N GLY A 392 22.09 20.65 18.26
CA GLY A 392 23.43 20.38 17.77
C GLY A 392 24.56 20.49 18.80
N GLN A 393 24.23 20.77 20.07
CA GLN A 393 25.20 20.82 21.18
C GLN A 393 24.96 19.67 22.16
N ALA A 394 26.04 19.05 22.64
CA ALA A 394 25.98 18.04 23.69
C ALA A 394 25.73 18.70 25.05
N MET A 395 24.54 18.50 25.61
CA MET A 395 24.12 19.00 26.92
C MET A 395 24.54 18.08 28.06
N GLY A 396 24.92 16.83 27.73
CA GLY A 396 25.23 15.79 28.69
C GLY A 396 25.52 14.45 28.01
N VAL A 397 25.61 13.40 28.81
CA VAL A 397 25.81 12.02 28.36
C VAL A 397 24.95 11.09 29.20
N LEU A 398 24.21 10.23 28.53
CA LEU A 398 23.64 9.02 29.12
C LEU A 398 24.71 7.92 29.02
N ASP A 399 25.25 7.53 30.17
CA ASP A 399 26.27 6.48 30.26
C ASP A 399 25.64 5.19 30.80
N VAL A 400 25.90 4.08 30.11
CA VAL A 400 25.41 2.75 30.48
C VAL A 400 26.58 1.78 30.51
N GLN A 401 26.69 1.03 31.59
CA GLN A 401 27.78 0.10 31.85
C GLN A 401 27.22 -1.30 32.09
N GLU A 402 27.93 -2.31 31.58
CA GLU A 402 27.58 -3.71 31.77
C GLU A 402 28.73 -4.55 32.32
N ASP A 403 28.38 -5.57 33.11
CA ASP A 403 29.30 -6.54 33.69
C ASP A 403 29.68 -7.69 32.72
N LYS A 404 29.26 -7.56 31.46
CA LYS A 404 29.50 -8.49 30.34
C LYS A 404 30.31 -7.80 29.25
N ILE A 405 31.13 -8.58 28.54
CA ILE A 405 31.80 -8.13 27.31
C ILE A 405 30.77 -8.12 26.17
N ASP A 406 30.84 -7.12 25.31
CA ASP A 406 30.03 -7.00 24.09
C ASP A 406 28.51 -7.02 24.35
N ALA A 407 28.06 -6.30 25.37
CA ALA A 407 26.67 -6.34 25.82
C ALA A 407 25.70 -5.50 24.97
N PHE A 408 26.19 -4.61 24.12
CA PHE A 408 25.38 -3.63 23.39
C PHE A 408 25.32 -3.98 21.89
N ASP A 409 24.16 -4.48 21.45
CA ASP A 409 23.86 -4.74 20.05
C ASP A 409 23.31 -3.49 19.32
N GLY A 410 23.16 -3.57 17.99
CA GLY A 410 22.67 -2.43 17.20
C GLY A 410 21.27 -1.94 17.62
N VAL A 411 20.40 -2.85 18.07
CA VAL A 411 19.03 -2.51 18.50
C VAL A 411 19.04 -1.73 19.80
N SER A 412 19.83 -2.18 20.80
CA SER A 412 19.98 -1.47 22.08
C SER A 412 20.65 -0.11 21.92
N ILE A 413 21.65 0.01 21.03
CA ILE A 413 22.30 1.29 20.71
C ILE A 413 21.27 2.31 20.18
N ASP A 414 20.45 1.94 19.20
CA ASP A 414 19.45 2.85 18.62
C ASP A 414 18.34 3.21 19.60
N LEU A 415 18.01 2.30 20.52
CA LEU A 415 17.05 2.54 21.58
C LEU A 415 17.59 3.51 22.64
N LEU A 416 18.85 3.34 23.06
CA LEU A 416 19.52 4.25 24.00
C LEU A 416 19.71 5.65 23.40
N LYS A 417 20.00 5.76 22.10
CA LYS A 417 20.00 7.04 21.37
C LYS A 417 18.63 7.72 21.45
N SER A 418 17.58 6.97 21.17
CA SER A 418 16.20 7.50 21.23
C SER A 418 15.83 7.95 22.65
N VAL A 419 16.31 7.26 23.69
CA VAL A 419 16.14 7.70 25.09
C VAL A 419 16.93 9.00 25.33
N ALA A 420 18.19 9.09 24.91
CA ALA A 420 18.99 10.31 25.07
C ALA A 420 18.35 11.53 24.38
N ASP A 421 17.76 11.34 23.20
CA ASP A 421 17.01 12.38 22.49
C ASP A 421 15.79 12.85 23.31
N GLN A 422 15.07 11.94 23.96
CA GLN A 422 13.95 12.29 24.85
C GLN A 422 14.43 13.03 26.11
N VAL A 423 15.56 12.62 26.69
CA VAL A 423 16.17 13.32 27.82
C VAL A 423 16.52 14.75 27.43
N ALA A 424 17.06 14.98 26.24
CA ALA A 424 17.37 16.32 25.74
C ALA A 424 16.12 17.21 25.70
N VAL A 425 14.99 16.67 25.23
CA VAL A 425 13.70 17.38 25.20
C VAL A 425 13.20 17.69 26.62
N GLY A 426 13.27 16.70 27.53
CA GLY A 426 12.84 16.88 28.92
C GLY A 426 13.69 17.91 29.67
N LEU A 427 15.01 17.91 29.47
CA LEU A 427 15.93 18.92 30.00
C LEU A 427 15.55 20.33 29.55
N ARG A 428 15.24 20.52 28.25
CA ARG A 428 14.78 21.80 27.71
C ARG A 428 13.48 22.26 28.39
N ASN A 429 12.52 21.36 28.54
CA ASN A 429 11.23 21.67 29.15
C ASN A 429 11.39 22.08 30.61
N ALA A 430 12.21 21.36 31.39
CA ALA A 430 12.49 21.68 32.79
C ALA A 430 13.18 23.05 32.93
N GLN A 431 14.18 23.34 32.09
CA GLN A 431 14.85 24.64 32.06
C GLN A 431 13.90 25.80 31.72
N GLN A 432 13.01 25.61 30.74
CA GLN A 432 11.99 26.62 30.40
C GLN A 432 11.03 26.87 31.56
N PHE A 433 10.62 25.82 32.26
CA PHE A 433 9.74 25.94 33.42
C PHE A 433 10.42 26.69 34.57
N GLU A 434 11.68 26.39 34.86
CA GLU A 434 12.47 27.09 35.88
C GLU A 434 12.62 28.59 35.56
N GLN A 435 12.87 28.93 34.29
CA GLN A 435 12.92 30.33 33.84
C GLN A 435 11.59 31.06 34.08
N VAL A 436 10.46 30.42 33.77
CA VAL A 436 9.13 30.98 34.02
C VAL A 436 8.89 31.20 35.52
N GLN A 437 9.25 30.22 36.36
CA GLN A 437 9.12 30.34 37.82
C GLN A 437 9.98 31.48 38.38
N SER A 438 11.23 31.59 37.93
CA SER A 438 12.12 32.69 38.34
C SER A 438 11.57 34.05 37.91
N ALA A 439 11.07 34.17 36.68
CA ALA A 439 10.47 35.41 36.19
C ALA A 439 9.22 35.82 36.98
N LEU A 440 8.39 34.85 37.40
CA LEU A 440 7.23 35.11 38.25
C LEU A 440 7.64 35.60 39.64
N ALA A 441 8.64 34.97 40.26
CA ALA A 441 9.15 35.37 41.58
C ALA A 441 9.76 36.78 41.55
N GLU A 442 10.48 37.12 40.48
CA GLU A 442 11.03 38.46 40.27
C GLU A 442 9.92 39.50 40.13
N LEU A 443 8.90 39.23 39.31
CA LEU A 443 7.76 40.13 39.12
C LEU A 443 7.02 40.38 40.45
N GLN A 444 6.77 39.33 41.24
CA GLN A 444 6.15 39.46 42.56
C GLN A 444 6.97 40.35 43.50
N THR A 445 8.29 40.21 43.48
CA THR A 445 9.21 41.03 44.29
C THR A 445 9.15 42.50 43.86
N ILE A 446 9.19 42.78 42.56
CA ILE A 446 9.06 44.13 41.99
C ILE A 446 7.72 44.75 42.39
N GLN A 447 6.62 43.99 42.27
CA GLN A 447 5.28 44.47 42.62
C GLN A 447 5.17 44.84 44.10
N LYS A 448 5.71 44.02 45.00
CA LYS A 448 5.74 44.31 46.44
C LYS A 448 6.50 45.60 46.73
N HIS A 449 7.70 45.75 46.16
CA HIS A 449 8.52 46.94 46.36
C HIS A 449 7.84 48.22 45.85
N TYR A 450 7.15 48.14 44.71
CA TYR A 450 6.36 49.25 44.19
C TYR A 450 5.22 49.66 45.14
N LEU A 451 4.50 48.69 45.72
CA LEU A 451 3.44 48.98 46.68
C LEU A 451 3.99 49.65 47.95
N GLU A 452 5.09 49.14 48.51
CA GLU A 452 5.75 49.75 49.67
C GLU A 452 6.15 51.21 49.41
N GLN A 453 6.71 51.52 48.23
CA GLN A 453 7.05 52.90 47.86
C GLN A 453 5.81 53.80 47.69
N SER A 454 4.74 53.27 47.10
CA SER A 454 3.52 54.05 46.84
C SER A 454 2.79 54.50 48.11
N TRP A 455 3.03 53.80 49.24
CA TRP A 455 2.45 54.07 50.55
C TRP A 455 3.43 54.74 51.53
N ASP A 456 4.60 55.23 51.08
CA ASP A 456 5.63 55.86 51.94
C ASP A 456 5.12 57.08 52.74
N LYS A 457 5.82 57.39 53.84
CA LYS A 457 5.49 58.33 54.93
C LYS A 457 4.93 59.70 54.52
N SER A 458 5.24 60.21 53.33
CA SER A 458 4.66 61.47 52.84
C SER A 458 3.14 61.36 52.57
N SER A 459 2.68 60.21 52.08
CA SER A 459 1.26 59.94 51.81
C SER A 459 0.49 59.70 53.11
N LEU A 460 1.10 58.95 54.05
CA LEU A 460 0.50 58.66 55.36
C LEU A 460 0.50 59.88 56.31
N SER A 461 1.44 60.82 56.17
CA SER A 461 1.47 62.04 57.00
C SER A 461 0.29 62.99 56.76
N ARG A 462 -0.51 62.78 55.70
CA ARG A 462 -1.76 63.54 55.46
C ARG A 462 -2.98 62.87 56.07
N PHE A 463 -2.90 61.57 56.36
CA PHE A 463 -3.91 60.79 57.06
C PHE A 463 -3.50 60.58 58.52
N THR A 464 -3.14 61.66 59.22
CA THR A 464 -2.79 61.61 60.65
C THR A 464 -4.02 61.24 61.47
N SER A 465 -3.97 60.05 62.10
CA SER A 465 -4.86 59.50 63.14
C SER A 465 -6.23 60.18 63.29
N ALA A 466 -7.27 59.59 62.71
CA ALA A 466 -8.64 59.98 63.03
C ALA A 466 -9.04 59.38 64.39
N HIS A 467 -9.12 60.22 65.42
CA HIS A 467 -9.72 59.82 66.70
C HIS A 467 -11.20 60.19 66.66
N ALA A 468 -12.08 59.18 66.73
CA ALA A 468 -13.50 59.38 66.91
C ALA A 468 -13.85 59.14 68.38
N ASP A 469 -13.97 60.22 69.15
CA ASP A 469 -14.34 60.15 70.56
C ASP A 469 -15.86 59.94 70.67
N VAL A 470 -16.29 58.68 70.69
CA VAL A 470 -17.70 58.33 70.84
C VAL A 470 -18.05 58.42 72.32
N ARG A 471 -18.65 59.55 72.72
CA ARG A 471 -19.17 59.76 74.09
C ARG A 471 -20.25 58.72 74.42
N LEU A 472 -19.84 57.63 75.05
CA LEU A 472 -20.70 56.76 75.83
C LEU A 472 -20.75 57.33 77.24
N ALA A 473 -21.95 57.62 77.73
CA ALA A 473 -22.16 58.25 79.03
C ALA A 473 -21.75 57.32 80.17
N ASP A 474 -20.58 57.57 80.77
CA ASP A 474 -20.30 57.68 82.22
C ASP A 474 -18.78 57.66 82.43
N GLU A 475 -18.21 58.78 82.89
CA GLU A 475 -16.77 58.94 83.14
C GLU A 475 -16.35 58.14 84.39
N THR A 476 -15.71 57.00 84.18
CA THR A 476 -14.83 56.39 85.19
C THR A 476 -13.46 56.12 84.58
N THR A 477 -12.43 56.61 85.26
CA THR A 477 -11.03 56.66 84.80
C THR A 477 -10.31 55.34 85.08
N GLU A 478 -10.78 54.23 84.50
CA GLU A 478 -10.07 52.94 84.50
C GLU A 478 -9.53 52.62 83.10
N SER A 479 -8.28 52.15 83.02
CA SER A 479 -7.62 51.74 81.78
C SER A 479 -8.38 50.58 81.14
N THR A 480 -8.98 50.80 79.97
CA THR A 480 -9.69 49.76 79.23
C THR A 480 -8.76 49.07 78.21
N PRO A 481 -9.03 47.81 77.84
CA PRO A 481 -8.20 47.08 76.88
C PRO A 481 -8.32 47.68 75.46
N VAL A 482 -7.17 47.82 74.78
CA VAL A 482 -7.07 48.29 73.39
C VAL A 482 -6.80 47.10 72.47
N LEU A 483 -7.62 46.94 71.43
CA LEU A 483 -7.40 45.99 70.33
C LEU A 483 -6.69 46.70 69.19
N THR A 484 -5.48 46.24 68.84
CA THR A 484 -4.73 46.74 67.69
C THR A 484 -4.76 45.73 66.55
N LEU A 485 -5.21 46.16 65.37
CA LEU A 485 -5.27 45.35 64.16
C LEU A 485 -4.38 45.98 63.07
N PRO A 486 -3.55 45.20 62.36
CA PRO A 486 -2.80 45.71 61.22
C PRO A 486 -3.75 46.03 60.07
N VAL A 487 -3.53 47.17 59.42
CA VAL A 487 -4.23 47.54 58.19
C VAL A 487 -3.35 47.11 57.03
N GLU A 488 -3.79 46.11 56.27
CA GLU A 488 -3.00 45.53 55.18
C GLU A 488 -3.66 45.75 53.83
N PHE A 489 -2.87 46.14 52.83
CA PHE A 489 -3.28 46.15 51.43
C PHE A 489 -2.34 45.27 50.63
N ARG A 490 -2.87 44.20 50.03
CA ARG A 490 -2.10 43.25 49.20
C ARG A 490 -0.79 42.79 49.87
N GLN A 491 -0.87 42.38 51.13
CA GLN A 491 0.25 41.90 51.97
C GLN A 491 1.30 42.97 52.35
N VAL A 492 0.97 44.25 52.20
CA VAL A 492 1.76 45.37 52.72
C VAL A 492 0.99 46.01 53.86
N THR A 493 1.59 46.09 55.05
CA THR A 493 1.02 46.79 56.20
C THR A 493 1.13 48.29 55.97
N ILE A 494 -0.01 48.96 55.81
CA ILE A 494 -0.12 50.39 55.53
C ILE A 494 -0.50 51.22 56.77
N GLY A 495 -0.91 50.58 57.87
CA GLY A 495 -1.24 51.26 59.12
C GLY A 495 -1.68 50.30 60.23
N SER A 496 -2.22 50.85 61.32
CA SER A 496 -2.89 50.10 62.39
C SER A 496 -4.25 50.72 62.74
N LEU A 497 -5.22 49.88 63.04
CA LEU A 497 -6.51 50.26 63.64
C LEU A 497 -6.44 49.93 65.13
N GLU A 498 -6.68 50.93 65.98
CA GLU A 498 -6.75 50.77 67.44
C GLU A 498 -8.19 50.98 67.90
N LEU A 499 -8.74 50.01 68.63
CA LEU A 499 -10.09 50.04 69.18
C LEU A 499 -10.02 49.89 70.69
N GLU A 500 -10.37 50.95 71.41
CA GLU A 500 -10.43 50.95 72.87
C GLU A 500 -11.79 50.44 73.36
N ALA A 501 -11.78 49.50 74.30
CA ALA A 501 -13.01 48.94 74.86
C ALA A 501 -13.73 49.93 75.78
N SER A 502 -15.06 49.85 75.83
CA SER A 502 -15.89 50.71 76.70
C SER A 502 -15.96 50.22 78.15
N ASN A 503 -15.46 49.02 78.46
CA ASN A 503 -15.41 48.44 79.81
C ASN A 503 -14.16 47.56 79.96
N PRO A 504 -13.47 47.57 81.13
CA PRO A 504 -12.28 46.76 81.40
C PRO A 504 -12.40 45.24 81.17
N GLN A 505 -13.61 44.66 81.21
CA GLN A 505 -13.83 43.21 81.02
C GLN A 505 -14.34 42.81 79.62
N ARG A 506 -14.33 43.71 78.63
CA ARG A 506 -14.85 43.39 77.29
C ARG A 506 -13.98 42.34 76.57
N VAL A 507 -14.64 41.35 75.97
CA VAL A 507 -14.04 40.38 75.04
C VAL A 507 -14.73 40.54 73.69
N TRP A 508 -13.95 40.63 72.61
CA TRP A 508 -14.47 40.75 71.25
C TRP A 508 -14.90 39.37 70.72
N SER A 509 -16.13 39.27 70.23
CA SER A 509 -16.66 38.04 69.62
C SER A 509 -16.20 37.87 68.16
N ASP A 510 -16.30 36.65 67.63
CA ASP A 510 -15.95 36.36 66.23
C ASP A 510 -16.80 37.16 65.22
N ASP A 511 -18.09 37.37 65.52
CA ASP A 511 -18.98 38.18 64.68
C ASP A 511 -18.58 39.66 64.68
N GLU A 512 -18.15 40.20 65.83
CA GLU A 512 -17.62 41.57 65.92
C GLU A 512 -16.29 41.69 65.18
N MET A 513 -15.40 40.70 65.29
CA MET A 513 -14.15 40.65 64.54
C MET A 513 -14.39 40.59 63.03
N ALA A 514 -15.39 39.82 62.58
CA ALA A 514 -15.77 39.76 61.17
C ALA A 514 -16.27 41.11 60.66
N LEU A 515 -17.08 41.82 61.45
CA LEU A 515 -17.54 43.16 61.12
C LEU A 515 -16.38 44.17 61.09
N ILE A 516 -15.48 44.13 62.08
CA ILE A 516 -14.31 45.01 62.13
C ILE A 516 -13.43 44.80 60.90
N ASN A 517 -13.15 43.54 60.53
CA ASN A 517 -12.38 43.22 59.33
C ASN A 517 -13.08 43.67 58.04
N ALA A 518 -14.40 43.49 57.93
CA ALA A 518 -15.15 43.94 56.74
C ALA A 518 -15.14 45.46 56.58
N VAL A 519 -15.26 46.20 57.70
CA VAL A 519 -15.12 47.66 57.70
C VAL A 519 -13.69 48.06 57.37
N LEU A 520 -12.70 47.36 57.93
CA LEU A 520 -11.30 47.61 57.67
C LEU A 520 -10.97 47.45 56.18
N ASP A 521 -11.45 46.39 55.54
CA ASP A 521 -11.31 46.17 54.09
C ASP A 521 -11.92 47.31 53.27
N GLN A 522 -13.12 47.78 53.67
CA GLN A 522 -13.78 48.89 52.98
C GLN A 522 -13.01 50.21 53.16
N VAL A 523 -12.41 50.44 54.33
CA VAL A 523 -11.56 51.60 54.61
C VAL A 523 -10.27 51.53 53.79
N VAL A 524 -9.62 50.37 53.71
CA VAL A 524 -8.43 50.15 52.88
C VAL A 524 -8.72 50.45 51.42
N GLN A 525 -9.84 49.93 50.88
CA GLN A 525 -10.23 50.17 49.50
C GLN A 525 -10.53 51.65 49.23
N ALA A 526 -11.20 52.33 50.16
CA ALA A 526 -11.48 53.76 50.05
C ALA A 526 -10.20 54.61 50.15
N ALA A 527 -9.27 54.24 51.03
CA ALA A 527 -7.98 54.89 51.16
C ALA A 527 -7.14 54.75 49.87
N GLU A 528 -7.11 53.58 49.24
CA GLU A 528 -6.43 53.38 47.96
C GLU A 528 -7.08 54.21 46.84
N ASN A 529 -8.42 54.22 46.76
CA ASN A 529 -9.12 55.05 45.77
C ASN A 529 -8.81 56.53 45.95
N LEU A 530 -8.75 56.99 47.21
CA LEU A 530 -8.43 58.38 47.52
C LEU A 530 -6.97 58.70 47.21
N ARG A 531 -6.04 57.82 47.56
CA ARG A 531 -4.61 57.95 47.22
C ARG A 531 -4.42 58.05 45.71
N LEU A 532 -5.04 57.16 44.93
CA LEU A 532 -5.02 57.17 43.47
C LEU A 532 -5.61 58.46 42.88
N PHE A 533 -6.71 58.95 43.45
CA PHE A 533 -7.33 60.21 43.04
C PHE A 533 -6.42 61.40 43.34
N GLU A 534 -5.78 61.44 44.51
CA GLU A 534 -4.82 62.48 44.88
C GLU A 534 -3.59 62.48 43.98
N GLU A 535 -3.00 61.30 43.74
CA GLU A 535 -1.86 61.13 42.83
C GLU A 535 -2.21 61.64 41.42
N THR A 536 -3.39 61.29 40.93
CA THR A 536 -3.92 61.78 39.64
C THR A 536 -4.11 63.29 39.65
N ARG A 537 -4.65 63.86 40.73
CA ARG A 537 -4.88 65.29 40.87
C ARG A 537 -3.57 66.08 40.95
N GLU A 538 -2.59 65.59 41.69
CA GLU A 538 -1.27 66.21 41.81
C GLU A 538 -0.55 66.19 40.47
N ARG A 539 -0.56 65.04 39.77
CA ARG A 539 0.00 64.91 38.42
C ARG A 539 -0.66 65.88 37.44
N ALA A 540 -1.99 65.92 37.40
CA ALA A 540 -2.73 66.85 36.55
C ALA A 540 -2.49 68.32 36.94
N GLY A 541 -2.34 68.62 38.23
CA GLY A 541 -2.01 69.96 38.73
C GLY A 541 -0.61 70.40 38.29
N ARG A 542 0.38 69.50 38.40
CA ARG A 542 1.75 69.73 37.93
C ARG A 542 1.80 69.94 36.43
N GLU A 543 1.14 69.09 35.65
CA GLU A 543 1.07 69.22 34.19
C GLU A 543 0.38 70.52 33.76
N ARG A 544 -0.74 70.91 34.40
CA ARG A 544 -1.39 72.21 34.15
C ARG A 544 -0.48 73.38 34.47
N LEU A 545 0.24 73.34 35.60
CA LEU A 545 1.15 74.40 36.00
C LEU A 545 2.31 74.55 35.02
N ILE A 546 2.93 73.42 34.62
CA ILE A 546 3.97 73.38 33.59
C ILE A 546 3.43 73.96 32.27
N GLY A 547 2.22 73.58 31.88
CA GLY A 547 1.55 74.09 30.68
C GLY A 547 1.34 75.61 30.74
N GLN A 548 0.78 76.13 31.83
CA GLN A 548 0.55 77.57 32.02
C GLN A 548 1.85 78.39 32.00
N ILE A 549 2.89 77.92 32.69
CA ILE A 549 4.21 78.58 32.69
C ILE A 549 4.78 78.55 31.27
N SER A 550 4.72 77.40 30.59
CA SER A 550 5.20 77.25 29.22
C SER A 550 4.46 78.17 28.24
N ASP A 551 3.14 78.30 28.35
CA ASP A 551 2.33 79.19 27.51
C ASP A 551 2.69 80.66 27.73
N LYS A 552 2.89 81.07 28.99
CA LYS A 552 3.36 82.43 29.31
C LYS A 552 4.74 82.68 28.73
N LEU A 553 5.67 81.73 28.87
CA LEU A 553 7.04 81.85 28.34
C LEU A 553 7.07 81.92 26.81
N ARG A 554 6.22 81.17 26.10
CA ARG A 554 6.13 81.20 24.63
C ARG A 554 5.63 82.52 24.06
N ARG A 555 4.87 83.31 24.83
CA ARG A 555 4.27 84.58 24.37
C ARG A 555 5.21 85.79 24.50
N VAL A 556 6.42 85.59 25.00
CA VAL A 556 7.40 86.66 25.22
C VAL A 556 8.30 86.83 23.99
N PRO A 557 8.57 88.07 23.51
CA PRO A 557 9.26 88.31 22.24
C PRO A 557 10.80 88.27 22.32
N ASP A 558 11.41 88.32 23.50
CA ASP A 558 12.87 88.39 23.68
C ASP A 558 13.36 87.59 24.91
N ILE A 559 14.64 87.20 24.89
CA ILE A 559 15.24 86.33 25.91
C ILE A 559 15.39 87.00 27.28
N GLU A 560 15.59 88.32 27.33
CA GLU A 560 15.74 89.07 28.58
C GLU A 560 14.42 89.08 29.37
N THR A 561 13.32 89.36 28.66
CA THR A 561 11.96 89.30 29.22
C THR A 561 11.56 87.85 29.54
N LEU A 562 11.97 86.86 28.74
CA LEU A 562 11.68 85.43 29.00
C LEU A 562 12.30 84.98 30.32
N MET A 563 13.55 85.39 30.57
CA MET A 563 14.27 85.07 31.81
C MET A 563 13.62 85.73 33.02
N LYS A 564 13.21 86.99 32.90
CA LYS A 564 12.50 87.70 33.96
C LYS A 564 11.17 87.02 34.29
N VAL A 565 10.34 86.74 33.29
CA VAL A 565 9.05 86.04 33.46
C VAL A 565 9.26 84.63 33.99
N GLY A 566 10.28 83.91 33.51
CA GLY A 566 10.60 82.56 34.00
C GLY A 566 11.02 82.52 35.46
N VAL A 567 11.89 83.45 35.88
CA VAL A 567 12.27 83.62 37.29
C VAL A 567 11.05 83.97 38.14
N GLU A 568 10.21 84.91 37.70
CA GLU A 568 9.02 85.34 38.45
C GLU A 568 8.00 84.21 38.62
N GLU A 569 7.70 83.49 37.53
CA GLU A 569 6.72 82.39 37.56
C GLU A 569 7.24 81.17 38.32
N LEU A 570 8.52 80.80 38.20
CA LEU A 570 9.12 79.73 39.00
C LEU A 570 9.20 80.09 40.49
N SER A 571 9.57 81.34 40.80
CA SER A 571 9.61 81.82 42.19
C SER A 571 8.23 81.77 42.83
N ARG A 572 7.20 82.19 42.09
CA ARG A 572 5.80 82.15 42.54
C ARG A 572 5.29 80.72 42.65
N ALA A 573 5.55 79.87 41.67
CA ALA A 573 5.10 78.48 41.62
C ALA A 573 5.69 77.64 42.76
N LEU A 574 6.98 77.82 43.06
CA LEU A 574 7.71 77.07 44.08
C LEU A 574 7.74 77.77 45.45
N ARG A 575 7.11 78.94 45.58
CA ARG A 575 7.15 79.81 46.79
C ARG A 575 8.57 80.06 47.30
N SER A 576 9.52 80.23 46.39
CA SER A 576 10.93 80.38 46.76
C SER A 576 11.21 81.80 47.26
N LYS A 577 12.11 81.95 48.25
CA LYS A 577 12.54 83.28 48.73
C LYS A 577 13.49 83.99 47.76
N ARG A 578 14.21 83.24 46.92
CA ARG A 578 15.11 83.75 45.88
C ARG A 578 15.13 82.75 44.72
N THR A 579 14.82 83.22 43.51
CA THR A 579 15.03 82.47 42.26
C THR A 579 15.92 83.31 41.37
N PHE A 580 16.92 82.70 40.74
CA PHE A 580 17.68 83.29 39.64
C PHE A 580 17.93 82.18 38.62
N ILE A 581 17.84 82.51 37.34
CA ILE A 581 18.21 81.60 36.25
C ILE A 581 19.51 82.14 35.66
N GLN A 582 20.54 81.30 35.63
CA GLN A 582 21.81 81.62 34.99
C GLN A 582 21.95 80.73 33.75
N LEU A 583 21.95 81.34 32.57
CA LEU A 583 22.22 80.65 31.32
C LEU A 583 23.69 80.87 30.96
N GLY A 584 24.49 79.81 31.10
CA GLY A 584 25.93 79.80 30.87
C GLY A 584 26.54 78.50 31.39
N MET A 585 27.66 78.04 30.82
CA MET A 585 28.27 76.76 31.21
C MET A 585 28.68 76.77 32.70
N SER A 586 28.09 75.82 33.44
CA SER A 586 28.23 75.57 34.88
C SER A 586 29.65 75.76 35.43
N SER A 587 29.76 76.59 36.48
CA SER A 587 30.65 76.30 37.61
C SER A 587 29.78 76.19 38.86
N LYS A 588 30.09 75.18 39.70
CA LYS A 588 29.26 74.60 40.76
C LYS A 588 28.63 75.61 41.74
N PRO A 589 27.43 75.32 42.29
CA PRO A 589 26.81 76.13 43.35
C PRO A 589 27.62 76.03 44.65
N ASN A 590 27.95 77.18 45.26
CA ASN A 590 28.80 77.30 46.45
C ASN A 590 27.96 77.40 47.74
N ASP A 591 28.39 76.72 48.80
CA ASP A 591 27.69 76.49 50.09
C ASP A 591 27.55 77.71 51.03
N ASN A 592 27.64 78.95 50.53
CA ASN A 592 27.60 80.16 51.38
C ASN A 592 26.30 80.98 51.24
N ALA A 593 25.14 80.32 51.24
CA ALA A 593 23.84 81.01 51.13
C ALA A 593 23.30 81.59 52.48
N THR A 594 24.06 81.54 53.56
CA THR A 594 23.60 81.98 54.90
C THR A 594 24.10 83.36 55.33
N GLU A 595 24.95 84.02 54.55
CA GLU A 595 25.58 85.30 54.93
C GLU A 595 25.23 86.43 53.94
N LEU A 596 23.94 86.71 53.76
CA LEU A 596 23.43 87.94 53.14
C LEU A 596 22.12 88.37 53.81
N ALA A 597 22.18 88.49 55.14
CA ALA A 597 21.16 89.04 56.00
C ALA A 597 21.64 90.37 56.62
N SER A 598 22.11 91.31 55.79
CA SER A 598 22.36 92.68 56.22
C SER A 598 22.63 93.58 55.02
N HIS A 599 21.59 94.02 54.31
CA HIS A 599 21.57 95.28 53.55
C HIS A 599 20.09 95.72 53.38
N PRO A 600 19.80 97.04 53.48
CA PRO A 600 18.49 97.54 53.88
C PRO A 600 17.46 97.54 52.74
N ALA A 601 16.20 97.56 53.17
CA ALA A 601 15.01 97.64 52.34
C ALA A 601 15.06 98.81 51.33
N VAL A 602 14.77 98.51 50.06
CA VAL A 602 14.33 99.54 49.12
C VAL A 602 12.83 99.67 49.28
N ASP A 603 12.45 100.71 50.01
CA ASP A 603 11.12 101.28 50.06
C ASP A 603 10.77 101.87 48.69
N VAL A 604 9.63 101.46 48.12
CA VAL A 604 8.93 102.23 47.08
C VAL A 604 7.46 102.29 47.46
N SER A 605 7.18 103.16 48.42
CA SER A 605 5.86 103.74 48.63
C SER A 605 5.66 104.94 47.69
N HIS A 606 4.45 105.04 47.13
CA HIS A 606 3.81 106.16 46.41
C HIS A 606 3.84 106.21 44.87
N SER A 607 2.67 105.92 44.30
CA SER A 607 1.93 106.91 43.51
C SER A 607 0.43 106.59 43.49
N GLN A 608 -0.35 107.42 44.18
CA GLN A 608 -1.79 107.55 43.94
C GLN A 608 -1.99 108.39 42.67
N ALA A 609 -2.93 107.97 41.82
CA ALA A 609 -4.17 108.72 41.57
C ALA A 609 -4.67 108.63 40.11
N ARG A 610 -6.01 108.50 40.05
CA ARG A 610 -6.97 109.07 39.09
C ARG A 610 -7.39 108.28 37.84
N ASN A 611 -8.65 107.83 37.97
CA ASN A 611 -9.81 108.13 37.11
C ASN A 611 -9.69 107.96 35.59
N GLY A 612 -10.55 107.09 35.05
CA GLY A 612 -10.87 107.02 33.63
C GLY A 612 -12.08 106.15 33.36
N MET A 613 -13.24 106.80 33.38
CA MET A 613 -14.57 106.31 33.04
C MET A 613 -14.68 105.80 31.59
N ILE A 614 -15.73 104.98 31.34
CA ILE A 614 -16.61 105.00 30.16
C ILE A 614 -16.23 104.14 28.92
N THR A 615 -17.07 103.10 28.75
CA THR A 615 -17.68 102.59 27.50
C THR A 615 -16.75 101.95 26.44
N THR A 616 -17.16 101.02 25.59
CA THR A 616 -18.44 100.84 24.88
C THR A 616 -18.40 99.44 24.24
N ASN A 617 -19.58 98.82 24.15
CA ASN A 617 -20.10 98.06 23.01
C ASN A 617 -19.12 97.34 22.07
N GLY A 618 -19.42 96.06 21.86
CA GLY A 618 -20.13 95.76 20.62
C GLY A 618 -19.57 94.60 19.79
N HIS A 619 -20.49 93.68 19.52
CA HIS A 619 -20.70 93.01 18.23
C HIS A 619 -19.77 91.82 17.94
N GLN A 620 -20.39 90.64 17.82
CA GLN A 620 -20.67 89.93 16.54
C GLN A 620 -19.36 89.43 15.92
N SER A 621 -19.20 88.19 15.52
CA SER A 621 -20.09 87.41 14.66
C SER A 621 -19.33 86.08 14.48
N VAL A 622 -19.99 84.94 14.63
CA VAL A 622 -20.38 84.08 13.51
C VAL A 622 -19.31 83.09 13.03
N ALA A 623 -19.81 81.85 12.89
CA ALA A 623 -19.38 80.79 11.99
C ALA A 623 -18.07 80.08 12.37
N LYS A 624 -17.91 78.77 12.16
CA LYS A 624 -18.72 77.78 11.46
C LYS A 624 -18.14 76.40 11.80
N ASN A 625 -19.03 75.40 11.77
CA ASN A 625 -18.88 74.05 11.23
C ASN A 625 -17.63 73.21 11.46
N GLY A 626 -17.93 71.94 11.76
CA GLY A 626 -17.24 70.76 11.23
C GLY A 626 -16.84 69.82 12.37
N SER A 627 -17.60 68.80 12.76
CA SER A 627 -17.86 67.50 12.10
C SER A 627 -16.61 66.62 11.92
N GLY A 628 -16.64 65.45 12.56
CA GLY A 628 -15.68 64.34 12.45
C GLY A 628 -14.62 64.41 13.55
N GLU A 629 -14.45 63.44 14.45
CA GLU A 629 -14.76 62.00 14.47
C GLU A 629 -15.33 61.56 15.83
#